data_AF-A0A7C9D5V1-F1
#
_entry.id   AF-A0A7C9D5V1-F1
#
_cell.length_a   1.000
_cell.length_b   1.000
_cell.length_c   1.000
_cell.angle_alpha   90.00
_cell.angle_beta   90.00
_cell.angle_gamma   90.00
#
_symmetry.space_group_name_H-M   'P 1'
#
loop_
_entity.id
_entity.type
_entity.pdbx_description
1 polymer ?
#
loop_
_entity_poly.entity_id
_entity_poly.type
_entity_poly.pdbx_seq_one_letter_code
_entity_poly.pdbx_strand_id
1 'polypeptide(L)'
;VDGNKEMMAIGLMNMAGSCSSCYVTTGSFSRSAVNYNAGAQTALSNIVMASAVLVTLLFLMPLFYYTPTVILAAIIITAVIGLIDYQAAFRLWKVDKLDFVACLSSFFGVLFVSVPMGLAISVGVSVFKILLHVTRPNTTTLGNIPGTYIYQSLGRYREAMRIPSFLVLAVESPIYFANATYLQERTLRWVREEEERIKVNNESTLKCVILDMTAVTAIDTSGIELLGE
;
A
#
# COMPACT_ATOMS: atom_id res chain seq x y z
N VAL A 1 -18.69 3.83 -1.87
CA VAL A 1 -18.75 2.36 -2.03
C VAL A 1 -18.52 1.75 -0.66
N ASP A 2 -19.37 0.82 -0.23
CA ASP A 2 -19.30 0.20 1.10
C ASP A 2 -18.88 -1.27 0.91
N GLY A 3 -17.60 -1.55 1.18
CA GLY A 3 -17.01 -2.86 0.91
C GLY A 3 -17.63 -3.99 1.75
N ASN A 4 -18.10 -3.69 2.97
CA ASN A 4 -18.77 -4.68 3.80
C ASN A 4 -20.10 -5.11 3.19
N LYS A 5 -20.87 -4.16 2.66
CA LYS A 5 -22.13 -4.45 1.96
C LYS A 5 -21.90 -5.20 0.65
N GLU A 6 -20.84 -4.86 -0.09
CA GLU A 6 -20.48 -5.54 -1.33
C GLU A 6 -20.07 -7.00 -1.06
N MET A 7 -19.27 -7.25 -0.02
CA MET A 7 -18.89 -8.61 0.39
C MET A 7 -20.11 -9.44 0.80
N MET A 8 -21.03 -8.87 1.60
CA MET A 8 -22.29 -9.54 1.95
C MET A 8 -23.14 -9.84 0.72
N ALA A 9 -23.24 -8.93 -0.24
CA ALA A 9 -24.00 -9.13 -1.47
C ALA A 9 -23.41 -10.27 -2.32
N ILE A 10 -22.08 -10.33 -2.48
CA ILE A 10 -21.40 -11.42 -3.19
C ILE A 10 -21.61 -12.75 -2.47
N GLY A 11 -21.55 -12.76 -1.14
CA GLY A 11 -21.85 -13.94 -0.32
C GLY A 11 -23.27 -14.44 -0.56
N LEU A 12 -24.27 -13.57 -0.42
CA LEU A 12 -25.68 -13.90 -0.61
C LEU A 12 -25.97 -14.39 -2.04
N MET A 13 -25.37 -13.76 -3.04
CA MET A 13 -25.47 -14.17 -4.45
C MET A 13 -24.93 -15.58 -4.67
N ASN A 14 -23.76 -15.91 -4.09
CA ASN A 14 -23.19 -17.25 -4.21
C ASN A 14 -23.99 -18.31 -3.43
N MET A 15 -24.55 -17.97 -2.26
CA MET A 15 -25.46 -18.87 -1.55
C MET A 15 -26.70 -19.20 -2.40
N ALA A 16 -27.37 -18.18 -2.96
CA ALA A 16 -28.52 -18.38 -3.84
C ALA A 16 -28.12 -19.17 -5.11
N GLY A 17 -26.98 -18.85 -5.71
CA GLY A 17 -26.46 -19.54 -6.91
C GLY A 17 -26.15 -21.02 -6.66
N SER A 18 -25.68 -21.38 -5.46
CA SER A 18 -25.39 -22.77 -5.09
C SER A 18 -26.62 -23.68 -5.17
N CYS A 19 -27.82 -23.15 -4.91
CA CYS A 19 -29.08 -23.90 -5.02
C CYS A 19 -29.45 -24.23 -6.48
N SER A 20 -28.79 -23.57 -7.45
CA SER A 20 -29.04 -23.71 -8.89
C SER A 20 -27.85 -24.31 -9.65
N SER A 21 -26.91 -24.99 -8.96
CA SER A 21 -25.68 -25.53 -9.57
C SER A 21 -24.83 -24.48 -10.29
N CYS A 22 -24.87 -23.22 -9.84
CA CYS A 22 -24.10 -22.13 -10.43
C CYS A 22 -22.63 -22.19 -9.97
N TYR A 23 -21.70 -21.78 -10.85
CA TYR A 23 -20.30 -21.58 -10.48
C TYR A 23 -20.15 -20.34 -9.58
N VAL A 24 -19.05 -20.28 -8.83
CA VAL A 24 -18.76 -19.12 -7.96
C VAL A 24 -18.70 -17.85 -8.81
N THR A 25 -19.58 -16.92 -8.49
CA THR A 25 -19.74 -15.66 -9.22
C THR A 25 -19.04 -14.53 -8.47
N THR A 26 -18.31 -13.71 -9.22
CA THR A 26 -17.58 -12.54 -8.73
C THR A 26 -17.89 -11.31 -9.59
N GLY A 27 -17.41 -10.13 -9.18
CA GLY A 27 -17.47 -8.93 -10.00
C GLY A 27 -16.65 -9.10 -11.30
N SER A 28 -17.26 -8.81 -12.45
CA SER A 28 -16.61 -8.96 -13.75
C SER A 28 -16.14 -7.61 -14.27
N PHE A 29 -14.81 -7.37 -14.25
CA PHE A 29 -14.21 -6.12 -14.75
C PHE A 29 -14.58 -5.83 -16.20
N SER A 30 -14.49 -6.84 -17.09
CA SER A 30 -14.83 -6.68 -18.51
C SER A 30 -16.30 -6.31 -18.73
N ARG A 31 -17.25 -7.00 -18.06
CA ARG A 31 -18.69 -6.71 -18.19
C ARG A 31 -19.05 -5.34 -17.62
N SER A 32 -18.48 -4.97 -16.47
CA SER A 32 -18.71 -3.65 -15.87
C SER A 32 -18.14 -2.52 -16.73
N ALA A 33 -16.97 -2.71 -17.35
CA ALA A 33 -16.39 -1.72 -18.25
C ALA A 33 -17.25 -1.50 -19.51
N VAL A 34 -17.75 -2.59 -20.12
CA VAL A 34 -18.68 -2.49 -21.26
C VAL A 34 -19.98 -1.82 -20.85
N ASN A 35 -20.55 -2.18 -19.70
CA ASN A 35 -21.78 -1.58 -19.18
C ASN A 35 -21.61 -0.06 -18.91
N TYR A 36 -20.46 0.34 -18.37
CA TYR A 36 -20.10 1.74 -18.16
C TYR A 36 -19.95 2.49 -19.49
N ASN A 37 -19.23 1.91 -20.47
CA ASN A 37 -19.04 2.50 -21.80
C ASN A 37 -20.36 2.59 -22.60
N ALA A 38 -21.32 1.71 -22.33
CA ALA A 38 -22.67 1.76 -22.90
C ALA A 38 -23.57 2.84 -22.25
N GLY A 39 -23.06 3.59 -21.26
CA GLY A 39 -23.78 4.68 -20.61
C GLY A 39 -24.77 4.25 -19.53
N ALA A 40 -24.66 3.02 -19.00
CA ALA A 40 -25.56 2.55 -17.95
C ALA A 40 -25.33 3.30 -16.62
N GLN A 41 -26.40 3.86 -16.06
CA GLN A 41 -26.36 4.66 -14.82
C GLN A 41 -27.05 3.99 -13.64
N THR A 42 -27.81 2.90 -13.86
CA THR A 42 -28.62 2.25 -12.83
C THR A 42 -28.41 0.74 -12.81
N ALA A 43 -28.71 0.12 -11.66
CA ALA A 43 -28.65 -1.33 -11.49
C ALA A 43 -29.65 -2.10 -12.37
N LEU A 44 -30.65 -1.41 -12.95
CA LEU A 44 -31.58 -2.00 -13.91
C LEU A 44 -30.86 -2.60 -15.12
N SER A 45 -29.70 -2.06 -15.52
CA SER A 45 -28.90 -2.64 -16.60
C SER A 45 -28.51 -4.09 -16.32
N ASN A 46 -28.19 -4.42 -15.07
CA ASN A 46 -27.84 -5.79 -14.69
C ASN A 46 -29.04 -6.74 -14.78
N ILE A 47 -30.26 -6.26 -14.49
CA ILE A 47 -31.50 -7.03 -14.63
C ILE A 47 -31.79 -7.30 -16.11
N VAL A 48 -31.68 -6.26 -16.95
CA VAL A 48 -31.85 -6.40 -18.40
C VAL A 48 -30.84 -7.39 -18.96
N MET A 49 -29.57 -7.28 -18.58
CA MET A 49 -28.52 -8.22 -18.98
C MET A 49 -28.85 -9.66 -18.54
N ALA A 50 -29.27 -9.88 -17.29
CA ALA A 50 -29.64 -11.21 -16.80
C ALA A 50 -30.85 -11.78 -17.56
N SER A 51 -31.87 -10.96 -17.84
CA SER A 51 -33.04 -11.37 -18.62
C SER A 51 -32.68 -11.73 -20.07
N ALA A 52 -31.78 -10.95 -20.70
CA ALA A 52 -31.31 -11.23 -22.04
C ALA A 52 -30.54 -12.56 -22.10
N VAL A 53 -29.68 -12.83 -21.10
CA VAL A 53 -28.98 -14.12 -20.95
C VAL A 53 -29.97 -15.28 -20.77
N LEU A 54 -31.04 -15.09 -19.99
CA LEU A 54 -32.06 -16.12 -19.80
C LEU A 54 -32.79 -16.43 -21.12
N VAL A 55 -33.18 -15.40 -21.88
CA VAL A 55 -33.85 -15.55 -23.19
C VAL A 55 -32.93 -16.23 -24.20
N THR A 56 -31.64 -15.85 -24.25
CA THR A 56 -30.70 -16.48 -25.18
C THR A 56 -30.48 -17.96 -24.86
N LEU A 57 -30.40 -18.32 -23.58
CA LEU A 57 -30.27 -19.71 -23.16
C LEU A 57 -31.51 -20.56 -23.50
N LEU A 58 -32.72 -20.02 -23.35
CA LEU A 58 -33.96 -20.77 -23.60
C LEU A 58 -34.30 -20.92 -25.10
N PHE A 59 -34.06 -19.88 -25.90
CA PHE A 59 -34.56 -19.84 -27.29
C PHE A 59 -33.46 -19.84 -28.35
N LEU A 60 -32.31 -19.20 -28.08
CA LEU A 60 -31.25 -18.98 -29.08
C LEU A 60 -30.09 -19.97 -28.96
N MET A 61 -30.08 -20.85 -27.96
CA MET A 61 -29.03 -21.85 -27.77
C MET A 61 -28.75 -22.72 -29.01
N PRO A 62 -29.76 -23.16 -29.81
CA PRO A 62 -29.50 -23.93 -31.04
C PRO A 62 -28.66 -23.16 -32.07
N LEU A 63 -28.78 -21.83 -32.10
CA LEU A 63 -28.03 -20.98 -33.03
C LEU A 63 -26.55 -20.89 -32.64
N PHE A 64 -26.24 -20.95 -31.35
CA PHE A 64 -24.87 -20.86 -30.83
C PHE A 64 -24.17 -22.21 -30.72
N TYR A 65 -24.84 -23.32 -31.00
CA TYR A 65 -24.29 -24.67 -30.84
C TYR A 65 -22.99 -24.90 -31.63
N TYR A 66 -22.90 -24.35 -32.84
CA TYR A 66 -21.73 -24.51 -33.72
C TYR A 66 -20.71 -23.37 -33.62
N THR A 67 -20.72 -22.59 -32.53
CA THR A 67 -19.79 -21.46 -32.39
C THR A 67 -18.35 -21.96 -32.33
N PRO A 68 -17.48 -21.61 -33.28
CA PRO A 68 -16.08 -22.04 -33.27
C PRO A 68 -15.32 -21.46 -32.07
N THR A 69 -14.47 -22.27 -31.44
CA THR A 69 -13.62 -21.87 -30.31
C THR A 69 -12.71 -20.68 -30.61
N VAL A 70 -12.32 -20.53 -31.88
CA VAL A 70 -11.50 -19.41 -32.37
C VAL A 70 -12.20 -18.07 -32.17
N ILE A 71 -13.51 -18.00 -32.40
CA ILE A 71 -14.28 -16.76 -32.21
C ILE A 71 -14.34 -16.42 -30.71
N LEU A 72 -14.55 -17.42 -29.86
CA LEU A 72 -14.56 -17.22 -28.41
C LEU A 72 -13.19 -16.74 -27.88
N ALA A 73 -12.10 -17.32 -28.37
CA ALA A 73 -10.75 -16.88 -28.02
C ALA A 73 -10.49 -15.43 -28.47
N ALA A 74 -10.91 -15.04 -29.67
CA ALA A 74 -10.78 -13.67 -30.16
C ALA A 74 -11.56 -12.66 -29.29
N ILE A 75 -12.78 -13.01 -28.86
CA ILE A 75 -13.58 -12.19 -27.94
C ILE A 75 -12.88 -12.04 -26.59
N ILE A 76 -12.31 -13.11 -26.04
CA ILE A 76 -11.59 -13.04 -24.75
C ILE A 76 -10.32 -12.19 -24.86
N ILE A 77 -9.51 -12.37 -25.91
CA ILE A 77 -8.26 -11.60 -26.11
C ILE A 77 -8.57 -10.12 -26.26
N THR A 78 -9.57 -9.77 -27.09
CA THR A 78 -9.99 -8.38 -27.29
C THR A 78 -10.57 -7.75 -26.02
N ALA A 79 -11.28 -8.52 -25.19
CA ALA A 79 -11.77 -8.04 -23.90
C ALA A 79 -10.64 -7.82 -22.88
N VAL A 80 -9.60 -8.65 -22.87
CA VAL A 80 -8.52 -8.61 -21.87
C VAL A 80 -7.40 -7.63 -22.23
N ILE A 81 -7.14 -7.39 -23.52
CA ILE A 81 -6.03 -6.52 -23.95
C ILE A 81 -6.18 -5.08 -23.40
N GLY A 82 -7.42 -4.61 -23.25
CA GLY A 82 -7.71 -3.29 -22.67
C GLY A 82 -7.51 -3.20 -21.15
N LEU A 83 -7.36 -4.33 -20.44
CA LEU A 83 -7.08 -4.35 -19.00
C LEU A 83 -5.58 -4.20 -18.70
N ILE A 84 -4.70 -4.35 -19.69
CA ILE A 84 -3.25 -4.25 -19.49
C ILE A 84 -2.83 -2.77 -19.46
N ASP A 85 -2.65 -2.24 -18.26
CA ASP A 85 -2.13 -0.88 -18.05
C ASP A 85 -0.59 -0.87 -17.87
N TYR A 86 0.12 -0.78 -18.99
CA TYR A 86 1.58 -0.67 -18.99
C TYR A 86 2.08 0.68 -18.45
N GLN A 87 1.27 1.74 -18.51
CA GLN A 87 1.65 3.05 -18.00
C GLN A 87 1.66 3.06 -16.47
N ALA A 88 0.70 2.38 -15.83
CA ALA A 88 0.69 2.16 -14.39
C ALA A 88 1.92 1.39 -13.93
N ALA A 89 2.32 0.31 -14.63
CA ALA A 89 3.52 -0.44 -14.30
C ALA A 89 4.79 0.44 -14.37
N PHE A 90 4.92 1.27 -15.40
CA PHE A 90 6.06 2.19 -15.53
C PHE A 90 6.03 3.30 -14.47
N ARG A 91 4.84 3.77 -14.08
CA ARG A 91 4.67 4.74 -12.99
C ARG A 91 5.11 4.15 -11.66
N LEU A 92 4.74 2.90 -11.37
CA LEU A 92 5.19 2.18 -10.18
C LEU A 92 6.72 2.13 -10.12
N TRP A 93 7.39 1.78 -11.23
CA TRP A 93 8.85 1.77 -11.29
C TRP A 93 9.50 3.13 -10.98
N LYS A 94 8.88 4.23 -11.43
CA LYS A 94 9.38 5.59 -11.17
C LYS A 94 9.15 6.06 -9.73
N VAL A 95 8.06 5.64 -9.10
CA VAL A 95 7.65 6.10 -7.77
C VAL A 95 8.26 5.23 -6.68
N ASP A 96 8.05 3.92 -6.72
CA ASP A 96 8.53 2.99 -5.70
C ASP A 96 8.91 1.64 -6.31
N LYS A 97 10.21 1.33 -6.21
CA LYS A 97 10.78 0.08 -6.73
C LYS A 97 10.22 -1.16 -6.03
N LEU A 98 9.87 -1.08 -4.74
CA LEU A 98 9.34 -2.22 -4.00
C LEU A 98 7.90 -2.55 -4.42
N ASP A 99 7.09 -1.54 -4.73
CA ASP A 99 5.73 -1.76 -5.26
C ASP A 99 5.78 -2.32 -6.68
N PHE A 100 6.76 -1.90 -7.48
CA PHE A 100 7.01 -2.53 -8.77
C PHE A 100 7.41 -4.01 -8.62
N VAL A 101 8.27 -4.34 -7.66
CA VAL A 101 8.64 -5.74 -7.36
C VAL A 101 7.41 -6.56 -6.94
N ALA A 102 6.52 -6.00 -6.10
CA ALA A 102 5.28 -6.66 -5.71
C ALA A 102 4.34 -6.88 -6.92
N CYS A 103 4.26 -5.92 -7.84
CA CYS A 103 3.52 -6.06 -9.09
C CYS A 103 4.12 -7.17 -9.98
N LEU A 104 5.44 -7.17 -10.15
CA LEU A 104 6.15 -8.13 -10.98
C LEU A 104 6.09 -9.55 -10.40
N SER A 105 6.14 -9.67 -9.07
CA SER A 105 5.97 -10.95 -8.37
C SER A 105 4.56 -11.51 -8.54
N SER A 106 3.53 -10.66 -8.56
CA SER A 106 2.17 -11.08 -8.89
C SER A 106 2.11 -11.59 -10.34
N PHE A 107 2.63 -10.81 -11.29
CA PHE A 107 2.60 -11.17 -12.71
C PHE A 107 3.29 -12.52 -12.99
N PHE A 108 4.54 -12.68 -12.57
CA PHE A 108 5.27 -13.93 -12.80
C PHE A 108 4.78 -15.08 -11.91
N GLY A 109 4.34 -14.79 -10.68
CA GLY A 109 3.80 -15.80 -9.79
C GLY A 109 2.50 -16.42 -10.34
N VAL A 110 1.63 -15.60 -10.92
CA VAL A 110 0.42 -16.08 -11.59
C VAL A 110 0.76 -16.84 -12.88
N LEU A 111 1.71 -16.33 -13.67
CA LEU A 111 2.10 -16.91 -14.95
C LEU A 111 2.76 -18.30 -14.82
N PHE A 112 3.64 -18.48 -13.84
CA PHE A 112 4.46 -19.70 -13.71
C PHE A 112 3.97 -20.69 -12.64
N VAL A 113 3.21 -20.24 -11.64
CA VAL A 113 2.82 -21.09 -10.50
C VAL A 113 1.31 -21.30 -10.45
N SER A 114 0.57 -20.31 -9.97
CA SER A 114 -0.90 -20.32 -9.91
C SER A 114 -1.41 -18.96 -9.45
N VAL A 115 -2.70 -18.69 -9.71
CA VAL A 115 -3.35 -17.44 -9.28
C VAL A 115 -3.23 -17.21 -7.77
N PRO A 116 -3.60 -18.17 -6.88
CA PRO A 116 -3.55 -17.93 -5.44
C PRO A 116 -2.13 -17.71 -4.91
N MET A 117 -1.17 -18.49 -5.39
CA MET A 117 0.23 -18.38 -4.95
C MET A 117 0.87 -17.08 -5.43
N GLY A 118 0.63 -16.67 -6.68
CA GLY A 118 1.16 -15.40 -7.20
C GLY A 118 0.65 -14.18 -6.43
N LEU A 119 -0.64 -14.19 -6.07
CA LEU A 119 -1.23 -13.16 -5.21
C LEU A 119 -0.64 -13.19 -3.79
N ALA A 120 -0.51 -14.38 -3.18
CA ALA A 120 0.06 -14.52 -1.84
C ALA A 120 1.50 -13.98 -1.76
N ILE A 121 2.33 -14.24 -2.78
CA ILE A 121 3.70 -13.71 -2.85
C ILE A 121 3.68 -12.18 -2.94
N SER A 122 2.84 -11.59 -3.78
CA SER A 122 2.72 -10.14 -3.93
C SER A 122 2.28 -9.44 -2.64
N VAL A 123 1.30 -10.00 -1.95
CA VAL A 123 0.87 -9.52 -0.62
C VAL A 123 2.01 -9.66 0.38
N GLY A 124 2.74 -10.77 0.37
CA GLY A 124 3.92 -10.98 1.22
C GLY A 124 5.00 -9.91 1.01
N VAL A 125 5.32 -9.57 -0.24
CA VAL A 125 6.26 -8.48 -0.57
C VAL A 125 5.75 -7.14 -0.04
N SER A 126 4.45 -6.87 -0.17
CA SER A 126 3.84 -5.63 0.31
C SER A 126 3.86 -5.53 1.84
N VAL A 127 3.56 -6.62 2.54
CA VAL A 127 3.65 -6.70 4.01
C VAL A 127 5.10 -6.53 4.45
N PHE A 128 6.05 -7.18 3.78
CA PHE A 128 7.47 -7.05 4.07
C PHE A 128 7.96 -5.61 3.89
N LYS A 129 7.52 -4.91 2.84
CA LYS A 129 7.79 -3.49 2.63
C LYS A 129 7.29 -2.65 3.80
N ILE A 130 6.05 -2.87 4.25
CA ILE A 130 5.48 -2.16 5.41
C ILE A 130 6.33 -2.41 6.66
N LEU A 131 6.72 -3.66 6.90
CA LEU A 131 7.57 -4.02 8.03
C LEU A 131 8.93 -3.29 7.98
N LEU A 132 9.57 -3.22 6.82
CA LEU A 132 10.82 -2.45 6.64
C LEU A 132 10.64 -0.96 6.94
N HIS A 133 9.50 -0.39 6.57
CA HIS A 133 9.22 1.03 6.83
C HIS A 133 8.95 1.29 8.32
N VAL A 134 8.20 0.41 8.98
CA VAL A 134 7.87 0.53 10.41
C VAL A 134 9.12 0.32 11.28
N THR A 135 9.97 -0.64 10.93
CA THR A 135 11.21 -0.96 11.67
C THR A 135 12.31 0.11 11.55
N ARG A 136 12.29 0.91 10.48
CA ARG A 136 13.27 1.98 10.24
C ARG A 136 12.58 3.35 10.10
N PRO A 137 12.03 3.88 11.19
CA PRO A 137 11.40 5.17 11.17
C PRO A 137 12.39 6.30 10.89
N ASN A 138 11.88 7.38 10.30
CA ASN A 138 12.66 8.59 10.07
C ASN A 138 12.87 9.33 11.40
N THR A 139 14.12 9.50 11.79
CA THR A 139 14.53 10.38 12.89
C THR A 139 15.35 11.53 12.32
N THR A 140 15.04 12.76 12.73
CA THR A 140 15.71 13.96 12.21
C THR A 140 16.27 14.82 13.35
N THR A 141 17.41 15.46 13.12
CA THR A 141 17.95 16.47 14.03
C THR A 141 17.34 17.83 13.71
N LEU A 142 16.85 18.50 14.75
CA LEU A 142 16.24 19.83 14.64
C LEU A 142 17.24 20.93 15.03
N GLY A 143 17.12 22.06 14.35
CA GLY A 143 17.82 23.31 14.66
C GLY A 143 16.85 24.47 14.73
N ASN A 144 17.23 25.54 15.43
CA ASN A 144 16.44 26.76 15.53
C ASN A 144 16.70 27.67 14.32
N ILE A 145 15.64 28.26 13.76
CA ILE A 145 15.77 29.32 12.76
C ILE A 145 15.98 30.65 13.51
N PRO A 146 17.14 31.33 13.32
CA PRO A 146 17.48 32.52 14.08
C PRO A 146 16.42 33.62 13.95
N GLY A 147 16.07 34.25 15.07
CA GLY A 147 15.04 35.29 15.15
C GLY A 147 13.60 34.74 15.24
N THR A 148 13.42 33.42 15.33
CA THR A 148 12.11 32.79 15.50
C THR A 148 12.12 31.70 16.57
N TYR A 149 10.94 31.26 16.99
CA TYR A 149 10.75 30.11 17.89
C TYR A 149 10.55 28.78 17.13
N ILE A 150 10.91 28.73 15.85
CA ILE A 150 10.64 27.59 14.98
C ILE A 150 11.87 26.67 14.98
N TYR A 151 11.60 25.37 15.17
CA TYR A 151 12.59 24.31 15.05
C TYR A 151 12.33 23.50 13.77
N GLN A 152 13.36 23.34 12.96
CA GLN A 152 13.27 22.65 11.67
C GLN A 152 14.47 21.73 11.43
N SER A 153 14.28 20.74 10.54
CA SER A 153 15.33 19.76 10.24
C SER A 153 16.58 20.42 9.64
N LEU A 154 17.73 20.18 10.28
CA LEU A 154 19.05 20.67 9.84
C LEU A 154 19.43 20.17 8.43
N GLY A 155 19.00 18.96 8.07
CA GLY A 155 19.27 18.38 6.76
C GLY A 155 18.44 18.99 5.63
N ARG A 156 17.29 19.59 5.95
CA ARG A 156 16.34 20.13 4.96
C ARG A 156 16.42 21.64 4.81
N TYR A 157 16.67 22.36 5.91
CA TYR A 157 16.70 23.82 5.93
C TYR A 157 18.10 24.34 6.26
N ARG A 158 18.72 25.05 5.31
CA ARG A 158 20.05 25.64 5.49
C ARG A 158 20.09 26.75 6.55
N GLU A 159 18.96 27.38 6.84
CA GLU A 159 18.83 28.46 7.82
C GLU A 159 18.74 27.96 9.26
N ALA A 160 18.47 26.66 9.46
CA ALA A 160 18.38 26.08 10.79
C ALA A 160 19.78 25.97 11.41
N MET A 161 19.97 26.58 12.58
CA MET A 161 21.21 26.54 13.34
C MET A 161 21.06 25.64 14.56
N ARG A 162 22.12 24.90 14.88
CA ARG A 162 22.20 24.11 16.10
C ARG A 162 22.31 25.03 17.32
N ILE A 163 21.73 24.61 18.44
CA ILE A 163 21.87 25.33 19.70
C ILE A 163 23.08 24.74 20.46
N PRO A 164 24.04 25.57 20.90
CA PRO A 164 25.20 25.07 21.64
C PRO A 164 24.79 24.27 22.87
N SER A 165 25.45 23.14 23.14
CA SER A 165 25.17 22.22 24.26
C SER A 165 23.81 21.49 24.26
N PHE A 166 22.94 21.68 23.27
CA PHE A 166 21.65 20.99 23.17
C PHE A 166 21.56 20.17 21.88
N LEU A 167 21.08 18.93 21.98
CA LEU A 167 20.73 18.09 20.84
C LEU A 167 19.22 17.88 20.81
N VAL A 168 18.55 18.39 19.76
CA VAL A 168 17.11 18.20 19.57
C VAL A 168 16.88 17.15 18.49
N LEU A 169 16.19 16.05 18.85
CA LEU A 169 15.89 14.93 17.98
C LEU A 169 14.38 14.78 17.83
N ALA A 170 13.87 14.83 16.61
CA ALA A 170 12.47 14.55 16.31
C ALA A 170 12.26 13.08 15.94
N VAL A 171 11.32 12.44 16.62
CA VAL A 171 10.85 11.09 16.32
C VAL A 171 9.52 11.19 15.57
N GLU A 172 9.55 10.98 14.26
CA GLU A 172 8.39 11.15 13.37
C GLU A 172 7.63 9.83 13.13
N SER A 173 7.51 9.00 14.16
CA SER A 173 6.87 7.68 14.03
C SER A 173 6.31 7.14 15.36
N PRO A 174 5.28 6.26 15.32
CA PRO A 174 4.92 5.46 16.49
C PRO A 174 6.11 4.61 16.97
N ILE A 175 6.17 4.35 18.27
CA ILE A 175 7.20 3.53 18.90
C ILE A 175 6.56 2.17 19.26
N TYR A 176 7.05 1.13 18.60
CA TYR A 176 6.63 -0.25 18.80
C TYR A 176 7.82 -1.14 19.11
N PHE A 177 7.57 -2.36 19.60
CA PHE A 177 8.57 -3.41 19.78
C PHE A 177 9.45 -3.60 18.53
N ALA A 178 8.85 -3.51 17.34
CA ALA A 178 9.55 -3.69 16.07
C ALA A 178 10.62 -2.62 15.78
N ASN A 179 10.51 -1.42 16.33
CA ASN A 179 11.43 -0.31 16.06
C ASN A 179 12.12 0.28 17.30
N ALA A 180 11.74 -0.15 18.51
CA ALA A 180 12.30 0.32 19.77
C ALA A 180 13.83 0.20 19.78
N THR A 181 14.38 -1.01 19.63
CA THR A 181 15.84 -1.22 19.62
C THR A 181 16.56 -0.38 18.56
N TYR A 182 15.95 -0.26 17.36
CA TYR A 182 16.50 0.57 16.30
C TYR A 182 16.55 2.05 16.70
N LEU A 183 15.48 2.58 17.31
CA LEU A 183 15.41 3.96 17.81
C LEU A 183 16.43 4.22 18.92
N GLN A 184 16.61 3.29 19.86
CA GLN A 184 17.60 3.41 20.93
C GLN A 184 19.02 3.50 20.35
N GLU A 185 19.41 2.53 19.52
CA GLU A 185 20.73 2.51 18.88
C GLU A 185 20.96 3.73 17.99
N ARG A 186 19.93 4.18 17.28
CA ARG A 186 20.00 5.37 16.41
C ARG A 186 20.17 6.64 17.23
N THR A 187 19.44 6.79 18.32
CA THR A 187 19.54 7.95 19.24
C THR A 187 20.94 8.01 19.87
N LEU A 188 21.44 6.88 20.38
CA LEU A 188 22.79 6.79 20.93
C LEU A 188 23.89 7.06 19.88
N ARG A 189 23.64 6.73 18.61
CA ARG A 189 24.55 7.07 17.52
C ARG A 189 24.59 8.57 17.28
N TRP A 190 23.44 9.24 17.24
CA TRP A 190 23.36 10.70 17.10
C TRP A 190 24.06 11.44 18.25
N VAL A 191 23.89 10.96 19.49
CA VAL A 191 24.59 11.53 20.66
C VAL A 191 26.11 11.43 20.48
N ARG A 192 26.63 10.26 20.10
CA ARG A 192 28.06 10.05 19.85
C ARG A 192 28.60 10.93 18.72
N GLU A 193 27.89 11.01 17.59
CA GLU A 193 28.26 11.85 16.45
C GLU A 193 28.32 13.34 16.83
N GLU A 194 27.40 13.82 17.67
CA GLU A 194 27.43 15.21 18.15
C GLU A 194 28.53 15.46 19.19
N GLU A 195 28.82 14.51 20.08
CA GLU A 195 29.95 14.63 21.01
C GLU A 195 31.31 14.68 20.28
N GLU A 196 31.50 13.87 19.25
CA GLU A 196 32.71 13.90 18.41
C GLU A 196 32.84 15.24 17.69
N ARG A 197 31.75 15.78 17.14
CA ARG A 197 31.74 17.09 16.48
C ARG A 197 32.11 18.21 17.46
N ILE A 198 31.55 18.19 18.67
CA ILE A 198 31.85 19.17 19.72
C ILE A 198 33.33 19.14 20.09
N LYS A 199 33.93 17.94 20.22
CA LYS A 199 35.37 17.78 20.49
C LYS A 199 36.24 18.36 19.38
N VAL A 200 35.88 18.16 18.12
CA VAL A 200 36.63 18.68 16.97
C VAL A 200 36.55 20.22 16.89
N ASN A 201 35.38 20.79 17.18
CA ASN A 201 35.15 22.23 17.07
C ASN A 201 35.54 23.03 18.34
N ASN A 202 36.02 22.36 19.41
CA ASN A 202 36.20 22.98 20.73
C ASN A 202 34.94 23.71 21.23
N GLU A 203 33.76 23.16 20.94
CA GLU A 203 32.47 23.68 21.41
C GLU A 203 32.20 23.26 22.86
N SER A 204 31.18 23.86 23.48
CA SER A 204 30.74 23.47 24.82
C SER A 204 30.18 22.04 24.84
N THR A 205 30.46 21.30 25.91
CA THR A 205 30.01 19.90 26.07
C THR A 205 28.49 19.78 25.94
N LEU A 206 28.03 18.64 25.43
CA LEU A 206 26.61 18.31 25.35
C LEU A 206 26.04 18.22 26.78
N LYS A 207 25.00 19.00 27.07
CA LYS A 207 24.36 19.04 28.39
C LYS A 207 23.01 18.34 28.42
N CYS A 208 22.27 18.39 27.33
CA CYS A 208 20.89 17.91 27.29
C CYS A 208 20.53 17.41 25.89
N VAL A 209 19.80 16.29 25.87
CA VAL A 209 19.13 15.75 24.68
C VAL A 209 17.63 15.98 24.84
N ILE A 210 17.02 16.62 23.86
CA ILE A 210 15.58 16.90 23.80
C ILE A 210 15.00 15.99 22.73
N LEU A 211 14.13 15.07 23.14
CA LEU A 211 13.35 14.24 22.23
C LEU A 211 12.01 14.90 21.95
N ASP A 212 11.83 15.39 20.72
CA ASP A 212 10.54 15.85 20.22
C ASP A 212 9.70 14.64 19.79
N MET A 213 8.69 14.33 20.60
CA MET A 213 7.74 13.25 20.37
C MET A 213 6.38 13.76 19.87
N THR A 214 6.28 15.00 19.39
CA THR A 214 5.01 15.60 18.94
C THR A 214 4.33 14.78 17.84
N ALA A 215 5.11 14.11 16.98
CA ALA A 215 4.62 13.28 15.89
C ALA A 215 4.40 11.80 16.27
N VAL A 216 4.68 11.41 17.52
CA VAL A 216 4.50 10.03 17.98
C VAL A 216 3.02 9.79 18.28
N THR A 217 2.37 8.95 17.47
CA THR A 217 0.93 8.71 17.59
C THR A 217 0.56 7.60 18.58
N ALA A 218 1.47 6.66 18.83
CA ALA A 218 1.27 5.55 19.75
C ALA A 218 2.62 5.04 20.29
N ILE A 219 2.60 4.53 21.52
CA ILE A 219 3.75 3.91 22.19
C ILE A 219 3.24 2.61 22.82
N ASP A 220 3.92 1.49 22.57
CA ASP A 220 3.63 0.22 23.23
C ASP A 220 4.48 0.01 24.50
N THR A 221 4.29 -1.14 25.16
CA THR A 221 5.00 -1.46 26.41
C THR A 221 6.52 -1.45 26.24
N SER A 222 7.03 -1.98 25.13
CA SER A 222 8.48 -2.00 24.85
C SER A 222 9.01 -0.61 24.54
N GLY A 223 8.22 0.25 23.90
CA GLY A 223 8.53 1.66 23.72
C GLY A 223 8.60 2.42 25.05
N ILE A 224 7.73 2.11 26.01
CA ILE A 224 7.77 2.72 27.35
C ILE A 224 9.02 2.27 28.11
N GLU A 225 9.37 0.98 28.07
CA GLU A 225 10.59 0.47 28.72
C GLU A 225 11.84 1.17 28.17
N LEU A 226 11.93 1.33 26.85
CA LEU A 226 13.03 2.06 26.21
C LEU A 226 13.15 3.52 26.69
N LEU A 227 12.03 4.20 26.93
CA LEU A 227 12.03 5.58 27.41
C LEU A 227 12.33 5.69 28.92
N GLY A 228 12.18 4.59 29.65
CA GLY A 228 12.50 4.50 31.07
C GLY A 228 13.97 4.22 31.34
N GLU A 229 14.71 3.68 30.36
CA GLU A 229 16.17 3.46 30.39
C GLU A 229 16.97 4.70 29.99
#